data_AF-A0A3A9AJ57-F1
#
_entry.id   AF-A0A3A9AJ57-F1
#
_cell.length_a   1.000
_cell.length_b   1.000
_cell.length_c   1.000
_cell.angle_alpha   90.00
_cell.angle_beta   90.00
_cell.angle_gamma   90.00
#
_symmetry.space_group_name_H-M   'P 1'
#
loop_
_entity.id
_entity.type
_entity.pdbx_description
1 polymer ?
#
loop_
_entity_poly.entity_id
_entity_poly.type
_entity_poly.pdbx_seq_one_letter_code
_entity_poly.pdbx_strand_id
1 'polypeptide(L)'
;MLNIKKQITRLYVSSALWNLSLTGAWVAILAARGYSLLEIGFAETVFHITSLLFEIPSGILADLFGRKNMLIVSTVMKIIGNIIMITSCNLFMVCAALSFYAMSYNFSSGSGDALAYDSLKMVGKEAYYERYASNELIIHRFCGGVSTLCAGFALFIGHKAAYGADVLMCAVQIGTLLPLREVYAGDGNNVSEGSKANGKNIAGNLIGSIGKEFVKCFAESLSFIKKERKTMLLMLSNSLVGAVDILLLFFLQAKLPKAGVPDGALGFALFFMEMGGVLGARMILKCKKLRYKNVFAATALFVLLGVLLEHSGVYMVMMLGGFLAAFSDDALQVRTNTILQDMFPSKQRATLISIESFTFSMIMIVLSPLAGVVFSWW
;
A
#
# COMPACT_ATOMS: atom_id res chain seq x y z
N MET A 1 -11.38 28.16 -16.62
CA MET A 1 -11.92 27.83 -15.28
C MET A 1 -11.79 26.34 -15.02
N LEU A 2 -11.43 25.91 -13.80
CA LEU A 2 -11.30 24.49 -13.45
C LEU A 2 -12.68 23.82 -13.51
N ASN A 3 -12.86 22.81 -14.37
CA ASN A 3 -14.07 21.98 -14.33
C ASN A 3 -13.91 20.92 -13.22
N ILE A 4 -14.40 21.24 -12.03
CA ILE A 4 -14.21 20.40 -10.84
C ILE A 4 -14.76 18.98 -11.02
N LYS A 5 -15.90 18.81 -11.71
CA LYS A 5 -16.47 17.48 -11.99
C LYS A 5 -15.49 16.64 -12.81
N LYS A 6 -14.95 17.20 -13.90
CA LYS A 6 -13.96 16.50 -14.74
C LYS A 6 -12.66 16.20 -13.97
N GLN A 7 -12.19 17.11 -13.12
CA GLN A 7 -10.99 16.91 -12.29
C GLN A 7 -11.16 15.70 -11.37
N ILE A 8 -12.25 15.67 -10.58
CA ILE A 8 -12.54 14.59 -9.63
C ILE A 8 -12.80 13.26 -10.35
N THR A 9 -13.57 13.26 -11.45
CA THR A 9 -13.80 12.04 -12.24
C THR A 9 -12.49 11.46 -12.78
N ARG A 10 -11.56 12.29 -13.25
CA ARG A 10 -10.25 11.82 -13.73
C ARG A 10 -9.38 11.23 -12.61
N LEU A 11 -9.45 11.78 -11.39
CA LEU A 11 -8.78 11.20 -10.23
C LEU A 11 -9.35 9.82 -9.89
N TYR A 12 -10.68 9.64 -9.90
CA TYR A 12 -11.28 8.32 -9.72
C TYR A 12 -10.86 7.32 -10.80
N VAL A 13 -10.91 7.73 -12.08
CA VAL A 13 -10.50 6.85 -13.18
C VAL A 13 -9.02 6.49 -13.05
N SER A 14 -8.17 7.44 -12.67
CA SER A 14 -6.75 7.18 -12.44
C SER A 14 -6.53 6.19 -11.28
N SER A 15 -7.26 6.33 -10.16
CA SER A 15 -7.21 5.37 -9.04
C SER A 15 -7.70 3.98 -9.48
N ALA A 16 -8.76 3.89 -10.29
CA ALA A 16 -9.23 2.61 -10.82
C ALA A 16 -8.19 1.93 -11.71
N LEU A 17 -7.57 2.67 -12.64
CA LEU A 17 -6.52 2.16 -13.53
C LEU A 17 -5.24 1.78 -12.78
N TRP A 18 -4.95 2.46 -11.66
CA TRP A 18 -3.81 2.13 -10.81
C TRP A 18 -4.00 0.80 -10.08
N ASN A 19 -5.20 0.57 -9.53
CA ASN A 19 -5.50 -0.58 -8.68
C ASN A 19 -5.92 -1.82 -9.48
N LEU A 20 -6.51 -1.64 -10.66
CA LEU A 20 -6.85 -2.76 -11.55
C LEU A 20 -5.60 -3.28 -12.24
N SER A 21 -5.24 -4.53 -11.95
CA SER A 21 -4.01 -5.16 -12.41
C SER A 21 -4.21 -6.66 -12.60
N LEU A 22 -3.41 -7.30 -13.45
CA LEU A 22 -3.34 -8.77 -13.52
C LEU A 22 -2.28 -9.34 -12.56
N THR A 23 -1.51 -8.49 -11.89
CA THR A 23 -0.34 -8.88 -11.10
C THR A 23 -0.58 -8.80 -9.59
N GLY A 24 -1.84 -8.65 -9.16
CA GLY A 24 -2.21 -8.59 -7.73
C GLY A 24 -1.73 -9.79 -6.91
N ALA A 25 -1.69 -10.98 -7.50
CA ALA A 25 -1.10 -12.18 -6.91
C ALA A 25 0.39 -12.36 -7.27
N TRP A 26 1.18 -11.32 -7.07
CA TRP A 26 2.60 -11.27 -7.47
C TRP A 26 3.44 -12.38 -6.83
N VAL A 27 3.11 -12.81 -5.60
CA VAL A 27 3.81 -13.91 -4.90
C VAL A 27 3.57 -15.25 -5.60
N ALA A 28 2.34 -15.51 -6.04
CA ALA A 28 2.05 -16.70 -6.87
C ALA A 28 2.84 -16.67 -8.18
N ILE A 29 2.93 -15.51 -8.83
CA ILE A 29 3.67 -15.34 -10.09
C ILE A 29 5.17 -15.61 -9.89
N LEU A 30 5.78 -15.10 -8.82
CA LEU A 30 7.20 -15.36 -8.53
C LEU A 30 7.44 -16.83 -8.14
N ALA A 31 6.56 -17.42 -7.34
CA ALA A 31 6.66 -18.83 -6.98
C ALA A 31 6.53 -19.76 -8.21
N ALA A 32 5.61 -19.46 -9.13
CA ALA A 32 5.47 -20.18 -10.40
C ALA A 32 6.70 -20.03 -11.31
N ARG A 33 7.52 -18.98 -11.11
CA ARG A 33 8.81 -18.78 -11.78
C ARG A 33 9.98 -19.47 -11.08
N GLY A 34 9.74 -20.18 -9.99
CA GLY A 34 10.74 -20.97 -9.26
C GLY A 34 11.43 -20.25 -8.12
N TYR A 35 11.05 -19.01 -7.79
CA TYR A 35 11.59 -18.33 -6.62
C TYR A 35 11.06 -18.97 -5.34
N SER A 36 11.97 -19.22 -4.39
CA SER A 36 11.62 -19.71 -3.06
C SER A 36 10.89 -18.65 -2.24
N LEU A 37 10.14 -19.07 -1.21
CA LEU A 37 9.44 -18.12 -0.32
C LEU A 37 10.42 -17.22 0.43
N LEU A 38 11.63 -17.71 0.73
CA LEU A 38 12.70 -16.92 1.30
C LEU A 38 13.15 -15.79 0.36
N GLU A 39 13.38 -16.09 -0.92
CA GLU A 39 13.74 -15.08 -1.91
C GLU A 39 12.64 -14.04 -2.12
N ILE A 40 11.37 -14.49 -2.10
CA ILE A 40 10.21 -13.59 -2.17
C ILE A 40 10.15 -12.69 -0.92
N GLY A 41 10.36 -13.25 0.27
CA GLY A 41 10.46 -12.48 1.51
C GLY A 41 11.63 -11.47 1.51
N PHE A 42 12.76 -11.81 0.89
CA PHE A 42 13.84 -10.86 0.68
C PHE A 42 13.47 -9.75 -0.31
N ALA A 43 12.77 -10.06 -1.41
CA ALA A 43 12.29 -9.04 -2.34
C ALA A 43 11.31 -8.06 -1.66
N GLU A 44 10.42 -8.58 -0.80
CA GLU A 44 9.51 -7.77 0.01
C GLU A 44 10.26 -6.87 1.01
N THR A 45 11.34 -7.38 1.60
CA THR A 45 12.24 -6.58 2.44
C THR A 45 12.80 -5.38 1.68
N VAL A 46 13.24 -5.59 0.43
CA VAL A 46 13.76 -4.52 -0.43
C VAL A 46 12.67 -3.50 -0.76
N PHE A 47 11.43 -3.94 -0.98
CA PHE A 47 10.29 -3.03 -1.14
C PHE A 47 10.16 -2.09 0.06
N HIS A 48 10.10 -2.63 1.29
CA HIS A 48 9.93 -1.80 2.49
C HIS A 48 11.13 -0.90 2.80
N ILE A 49 12.36 -1.36 2.58
CA ILE A 49 13.56 -0.50 2.70
C ILE A 49 13.45 0.67 1.73
N THR A 50 13.11 0.37 0.47
CA THR A 50 12.97 1.42 -0.56
C THR A 50 11.84 2.37 -0.21
N SER A 51 10.71 1.85 0.28
CA SER A 51 9.56 2.66 0.69
C SER A 51 9.95 3.63 1.79
N LEU A 52 10.66 3.18 2.83
CA LEU A 52 11.11 4.06 3.91
C LEU A 52 12.10 5.14 3.45
N LEU A 53 13.01 4.79 2.54
CA LEU A 53 13.98 5.74 2.00
C LEU A 53 13.32 6.84 1.16
N PHE A 54 12.22 6.52 0.47
CA PHE A 54 11.57 7.43 -0.47
C PHE A 54 10.30 8.10 0.05
N GLU A 55 9.78 7.75 1.24
CA GLU A 55 8.56 8.35 1.80
C GLU A 55 8.73 9.86 2.04
N ILE A 56 9.85 10.28 2.65
CA ILE A 56 10.12 11.70 2.90
C ILE A 56 10.49 12.45 1.60
N PRO A 57 11.39 11.92 0.73
CA PRO A 57 11.65 12.53 -0.56
C PRO A 57 10.40 12.71 -1.42
N SER A 58 9.48 11.73 -1.46
CA SER A 58 8.29 11.83 -2.31
C SER A 58 7.37 12.99 -1.89
N GLY A 59 7.20 13.20 -0.58
CA GLY A 59 6.44 14.34 -0.05
C GLY A 59 7.05 15.69 -0.44
N ILE A 60 8.37 15.85 -0.24
CA ILE A 60 9.08 17.10 -0.59
C ILE A 60 9.01 17.36 -2.10
N LEU A 61 9.15 16.31 -2.91
CA LEU A 61 9.05 16.41 -4.36
C LEU A 61 7.62 16.75 -4.80
N ALA A 62 6.59 16.26 -4.11
CA ALA A 62 5.19 16.63 -4.36
C ALA A 62 4.90 18.10 -4.07
N ASP A 63 5.46 18.63 -2.98
CA ASP A 63 5.32 20.04 -2.64
C ASP A 63 6.10 20.96 -3.60
N LEU A 64 7.27 20.51 -4.09
CA LEU A 64 8.11 21.30 -5.00
C LEU A 64 7.66 21.25 -6.47
N PHE A 65 7.37 20.06 -6.98
CA PHE A 65 7.09 19.82 -8.39
C PHE A 65 5.59 19.70 -8.69
N GLY A 66 4.74 19.65 -7.66
CA GLY A 66 3.29 19.52 -7.81
C GLY A 66 2.81 18.07 -7.76
N ARG A 67 1.60 17.89 -7.24
CA ARG A 67 1.01 16.58 -6.94
C ARG A 67 0.59 15.83 -8.20
N LYS A 68 0.08 16.54 -9.21
CA LYS A 68 -0.22 15.92 -10.51
C LYS A 68 1.05 15.35 -11.13
N ASN A 69 2.15 16.10 -11.07
CA ASN A 69 3.41 15.66 -11.63
C ASN A 69 3.94 14.42 -10.88
N MET A 70 3.80 14.38 -9.55
CA MET A 70 4.17 13.18 -8.78
C MET A 70 3.28 11.97 -9.06
N LEU A 71 1.99 12.14 -9.35
CA LEU A 71 1.14 11.05 -9.86
C LEU A 71 1.65 10.50 -11.19
N ILE A 72 2.13 11.36 -12.10
CA ILE A 72 2.71 10.91 -13.38
C ILE A 72 4.05 10.19 -13.13
N VAL A 73 4.93 10.75 -12.30
CA VAL A 73 6.21 10.12 -11.91
C VAL A 73 5.96 8.76 -11.28
N SER A 74 4.96 8.66 -10.40
CA SER A 74 4.50 7.41 -9.82
C SER A 74 4.16 6.37 -10.90
N THR A 75 3.30 6.70 -11.86
CA THR A 75 2.95 5.79 -12.96
C THR A 75 4.16 5.42 -13.82
N VAL A 76 5.09 6.35 -14.06
CA VAL A 76 6.34 6.05 -14.79
C VAL A 76 7.22 5.07 -14.01
N MET A 77 7.37 5.23 -12.69
CA MET A 77 8.10 4.27 -11.85
C MET A 77 7.45 2.87 -11.93
N LYS A 78 6.11 2.78 -11.94
CA LYS A 78 5.39 1.51 -12.12
C LYS A 78 5.71 0.86 -13.47
N ILE A 79 5.70 1.64 -14.55
CA ILE A 79 6.05 1.16 -15.89
C ILE A 79 7.48 0.61 -15.93
N ILE A 80 8.44 1.34 -15.35
CA ILE A 80 9.84 0.89 -15.29
C ILE A 80 9.92 -0.43 -14.49
N GLY A 81 9.29 -0.51 -13.32
CA GLY A 81 9.22 -1.73 -12.52
C GLY A 81 8.63 -2.91 -13.31
N ASN A 82 7.52 -2.70 -14.03
CA ASN A 82 6.90 -3.73 -14.87
C ASN A 82 7.83 -4.19 -16.00
N ILE A 83 8.52 -3.27 -16.68
CA ILE A 83 9.48 -3.62 -17.76
C ILE A 83 10.64 -4.45 -17.20
N ILE A 84 11.19 -4.06 -16.04
CA ILE A 84 12.23 -4.83 -15.37
C ILE A 84 11.70 -6.21 -14.98
N MET A 85 10.47 -6.30 -14.46
CA MET A 85 9.85 -7.56 -14.07
C MET A 85 9.62 -8.50 -15.28
N ILE A 86 9.17 -7.97 -16.42
CA ILE A 86 9.01 -8.73 -17.69
C ILE A 86 10.34 -9.33 -18.17
N THR A 87 11.44 -8.58 -18.00
CA THR A 87 12.78 -8.98 -18.45
C THR A 87 13.61 -9.66 -17.37
N SER A 88 13.08 -9.77 -16.15
CA SER A 88 13.83 -10.29 -15.00
C SER A 88 14.21 -11.76 -15.19
N CYS A 89 15.49 -12.05 -14.99
CA CYS A 89 16.07 -13.40 -15.10
C CYS A 89 16.69 -13.89 -13.79
N ASN A 90 16.74 -13.05 -12.76
CA ASN A 90 17.30 -13.37 -11.45
C ASN A 90 16.68 -12.48 -10.36
N LEU A 91 16.96 -12.83 -9.10
CA LEU A 91 16.44 -12.14 -7.93
C LEU A 91 16.84 -10.66 -7.88
N PHE A 92 18.04 -10.30 -8.34
CA PHE A 92 18.47 -8.90 -8.33
C PHE A 92 17.55 -8.01 -9.18
N MET A 93 17.16 -8.48 -10.37
CA MET A 93 16.20 -7.76 -11.21
C MET A 93 14.79 -7.73 -10.59
N VAL A 94 14.37 -8.79 -9.89
CA VAL A 94 13.11 -8.79 -9.13
C VAL A 94 13.16 -7.72 -8.03
N CYS A 95 14.21 -7.69 -7.22
CA CYS A 95 14.41 -6.65 -6.20
C CYS A 95 14.43 -5.24 -6.80
N ALA A 96 15.08 -5.05 -7.95
CA ALA A 96 15.06 -3.77 -8.66
C ALA A 96 13.64 -3.37 -9.07
N ALA A 97 12.84 -4.30 -9.61
CA ALA A 97 11.44 -4.05 -9.94
C ALA A 97 10.60 -3.66 -8.69
N LEU A 98 10.77 -4.39 -7.58
CA LEU A 98 10.11 -4.09 -6.30
C LEU A 98 10.51 -2.72 -5.75
N SER A 99 11.77 -2.29 -5.90
CA SER A 99 12.20 -0.93 -5.55
C SER A 99 11.47 0.14 -6.38
N PHE A 100 11.30 -0.09 -7.68
CA PHE A 100 10.50 0.81 -8.52
C PHE A 100 9.02 0.85 -8.11
N TYR A 101 8.44 -0.29 -7.72
CA TYR A 101 7.08 -0.32 -7.17
C TYR A 101 6.97 0.42 -5.84
N ALA A 102 7.96 0.33 -4.96
CA ALA A 102 7.98 1.08 -3.70
C ALA A 102 8.07 2.59 -3.92
N MET A 103 8.95 3.04 -4.83
CA MET A 103 9.00 4.45 -5.24
C MET A 103 7.66 4.91 -5.82
N SER A 104 7.10 4.10 -6.71
CA SER A 104 5.80 4.32 -7.34
C SER A 104 4.68 4.48 -6.31
N TYR A 105 4.61 3.60 -5.32
CA TYR A 105 3.70 3.68 -4.18
C TYR A 105 3.85 5.01 -3.42
N ASN A 106 5.08 5.38 -3.04
CA ASN A 106 5.34 6.60 -2.28
C ASN A 106 5.01 7.90 -3.02
N PHE A 107 5.24 7.96 -4.34
CA PHE A 107 4.90 9.14 -5.14
C PHE A 107 3.38 9.27 -5.36
N SER A 108 2.66 8.15 -5.37
CA SER A 108 1.19 8.14 -5.47
C SER A 108 0.53 8.51 -4.15
N SER A 109 1.06 7.93 -3.07
CA SER A 109 0.51 8.03 -1.71
C SER A 109 0.32 9.50 -1.30
N GLY A 110 -0.90 9.86 -0.92
CA GLY A 110 -1.28 11.22 -0.50
C GLY A 110 -1.37 12.27 -1.61
N SER A 111 -0.65 12.12 -2.74
CA SER A 111 -0.69 13.08 -3.85
C SER A 111 -2.09 13.23 -4.46
N GLY A 112 -2.79 12.11 -4.68
CA GLY A 112 -4.13 12.11 -5.26
C GLY A 112 -5.18 12.74 -4.34
N ASP A 113 -5.20 12.34 -3.08
CA ASP A 113 -6.14 12.85 -2.07
C ASP A 113 -5.93 14.33 -1.82
N ALA A 114 -4.68 14.76 -1.70
CA ALA A 114 -4.38 16.14 -1.43
C ALA A 114 -4.69 17.01 -2.66
N LEU A 115 -4.45 16.53 -3.89
CA LEU A 115 -4.88 17.22 -5.11
C LEU A 115 -6.41 17.33 -5.22
N ALA A 116 -7.15 16.29 -4.81
CA ALA A 116 -8.61 16.31 -4.75
C ALA A 116 -9.14 17.33 -3.73
N TYR A 117 -8.58 17.31 -2.52
CA TYR A 117 -8.92 18.24 -1.45
C TYR A 117 -8.69 19.69 -1.88
N ASP A 118 -7.49 20.00 -2.38
CA ASP A 118 -7.16 21.37 -2.79
C ASP A 118 -8.02 21.84 -3.98
N SER A 119 -8.31 20.94 -4.93
CA SER A 119 -9.22 21.24 -6.05
C SER A 119 -10.64 21.59 -5.57
N LEU A 120 -11.15 20.88 -4.55
CA LEU A 120 -12.46 21.14 -3.95
C LEU A 120 -12.45 22.43 -3.12
N LYS A 121 -11.36 22.69 -2.39
CA LYS A 121 -11.15 23.91 -1.61
C LYS A 121 -11.13 25.17 -2.49
N MET A 122 -10.47 25.12 -3.64
CA MET A 122 -10.46 26.23 -4.62
C MET A 122 -11.85 26.69 -5.07
N VAL A 123 -12.85 25.80 -5.02
CA VAL A 123 -14.24 26.10 -5.44
C VAL A 123 -15.22 26.11 -4.28
N GLY A 124 -14.74 26.12 -3.02
CA GLY A 124 -15.57 26.14 -1.82
C GLY A 124 -16.46 24.91 -1.63
N LYS A 125 -15.98 23.71 -2.00
CA LYS A 125 -16.72 22.43 -1.92
C LYS A 125 -16.02 21.39 -1.05
N GLU A 126 -15.33 21.81 0.00
CA GLU A 126 -14.58 20.96 0.93
C GLU A 126 -15.47 19.88 1.57
N ALA A 127 -16.74 20.19 1.84
CA ALA A 127 -17.70 19.22 2.37
C ALA A 127 -17.92 17.99 1.47
N TYR A 128 -17.59 18.08 0.18
CA TYR A 128 -17.67 16.94 -0.74
C TYR A 128 -16.47 15.98 -0.60
N TYR A 129 -15.39 16.40 0.06
CA TYR A 129 -14.17 15.59 0.18
C TYR A 129 -14.40 14.26 0.91
N GLU A 130 -15.24 14.24 1.95
CA GLU A 130 -15.57 12.98 2.65
C GLU A 130 -16.22 11.96 1.71
N ARG A 131 -17.12 12.43 0.83
CA ARG A 131 -17.71 11.60 -0.21
C ARG A 131 -16.67 11.16 -1.25
N TYR A 132 -15.70 12.01 -1.57
CA TYR A 132 -14.58 11.65 -2.43
C TYR A 132 -13.74 10.53 -1.84
N ALA A 133 -13.25 10.70 -0.62
CA ALA A 133 -12.43 9.71 0.08
C ALA A 133 -13.18 8.38 0.23
N SER A 134 -14.49 8.41 0.54
CA SER A 134 -15.30 7.19 0.60
C SER A 134 -15.40 6.48 -0.75
N ASN A 135 -15.58 7.21 -1.85
CA ASN A 135 -15.66 6.61 -3.19
C ASN A 135 -14.31 6.07 -3.66
N GLU A 136 -13.23 6.79 -3.34
CA GLU A 136 -11.85 6.37 -3.61
C GLU A 136 -11.58 5.00 -2.95
N LEU A 137 -11.91 4.87 -1.66
CA LEU A 137 -11.77 3.61 -0.94
C LEU A 137 -12.59 2.47 -1.57
N ILE A 138 -13.81 2.75 -2.03
CA ILE A 138 -14.66 1.76 -2.73
C ILE A 138 -14.00 1.32 -4.04
N ILE A 139 -13.47 2.26 -4.83
CA ILE A 139 -12.76 1.97 -6.08
C ILE A 139 -11.53 1.11 -5.80
N HIS A 140 -10.70 1.49 -4.83
CA HIS A 140 -9.52 0.74 -4.43
C HIS A 140 -9.88 -0.70 -4.06
N ARG A 141 -10.87 -0.90 -3.17
CA ARG A 141 -11.30 -2.24 -2.72
C ARG A 141 -11.91 -3.08 -3.84
N PHE A 142 -12.73 -2.46 -4.70
CA PHE A 142 -13.34 -3.16 -5.83
C PHE A 142 -12.30 -3.58 -6.87
N CYS A 143 -11.45 -2.66 -7.31
CA CYS A 143 -10.39 -2.94 -8.28
C CYS A 143 -9.36 -3.92 -7.75
N GLY A 144 -9.00 -3.82 -6.46
CA GLY A 144 -8.14 -4.81 -5.79
C GLY A 144 -8.75 -6.20 -5.79
N GLY A 145 -10.02 -6.34 -5.41
CA GLY A 145 -10.71 -7.64 -5.45
C GLY A 145 -10.79 -8.24 -6.86
N VAL A 146 -11.04 -7.41 -7.90
CA VAL A 146 -11.00 -7.85 -9.30
C VAL A 146 -9.59 -8.29 -9.71
N SER A 147 -8.55 -7.56 -9.29
CA SER A 147 -7.15 -7.91 -9.52
C SER A 147 -6.81 -9.28 -8.91
N THR A 148 -7.26 -9.53 -7.67
CA THR A 148 -7.09 -10.82 -6.98
C THR A 148 -7.81 -11.96 -7.71
N LEU A 149 -9.04 -11.74 -8.20
CA LEU A 149 -9.76 -12.73 -9.01
C LEU A 149 -9.04 -13.09 -10.31
N CYS A 150 -8.25 -12.16 -10.87
CA CYS A 150 -7.46 -12.39 -12.07
C CYS A 150 -6.18 -13.21 -11.83
N ALA A 151 -5.83 -13.58 -10.59
CA ALA A 151 -4.62 -14.32 -10.26
C ALA A 151 -4.41 -15.60 -11.08
N GLY A 152 -5.45 -16.45 -11.17
CA GLY A 152 -5.39 -17.69 -11.94
C GLY A 152 -5.18 -17.44 -13.44
N PHE A 153 -5.85 -16.43 -13.98
CA PHE A 153 -5.68 -16.03 -15.38
C PHE A 153 -4.27 -15.49 -15.65
N ALA A 154 -3.70 -14.73 -14.71
CA ALA A 154 -2.34 -14.20 -14.82
C ALA A 154 -1.28 -15.30 -14.86
N LEU A 155 -1.47 -16.37 -14.07
CA LEU A 155 -0.62 -17.56 -14.14
C LEU A 155 -0.75 -18.27 -15.49
N PHE A 156 -1.98 -18.39 -16.01
CA PHE A 156 -2.25 -19.04 -17.30
C PHE A 156 -1.59 -18.33 -18.48
N ILE A 157 -1.68 -16.99 -18.57
CA ILE A 157 -1.06 -16.22 -19.66
C ILE A 157 0.45 -15.99 -19.45
N GLY A 158 0.94 -16.25 -18.25
CA GLY A 158 2.32 -16.07 -17.84
C GLY A 158 2.70 -14.63 -17.49
N HIS A 159 3.76 -14.48 -16.70
CA HIS A 159 4.19 -13.21 -16.12
C HIS A 159 4.44 -12.10 -17.16
N LYS A 160 5.06 -12.41 -18.31
CA LYS A 160 5.38 -11.39 -19.33
C LYS A 160 4.11 -10.73 -19.88
N ALA A 161 3.07 -11.52 -20.14
CA ALA A 161 1.80 -11.01 -20.61
C ALA A 161 1.05 -10.24 -19.50
N ALA A 162 1.04 -10.78 -18.27
CA ALA A 162 0.39 -10.13 -17.12
C ALA A 162 0.99 -8.74 -16.82
N TYR A 163 2.31 -8.64 -16.69
CA TYR A 163 2.98 -7.34 -16.49
C TYR A 163 2.93 -6.45 -17.74
N GLY A 164 2.87 -7.03 -18.94
CA GLY A 164 2.66 -6.28 -20.19
C GLY A 164 1.29 -5.60 -20.24
N ALA A 165 0.23 -6.27 -19.78
CA ALA A 165 -1.09 -5.68 -19.64
C ALA A 165 -1.07 -4.50 -18.64
N ASP A 166 -0.36 -4.64 -17.52
CA ASP A 166 -0.21 -3.56 -16.54
C ASP A 166 0.55 -2.34 -17.13
N VAL A 167 1.54 -2.55 -18.01
CA VAL A 167 2.21 -1.44 -18.74
C VAL A 167 1.20 -0.68 -19.61
N LEU A 168 0.33 -1.39 -20.34
CA LEU A 168 -0.71 -0.75 -21.16
C LEU A 168 -1.71 0.02 -20.28
N MET A 169 -2.14 -0.56 -19.16
CA MET A 169 -3.02 0.12 -18.20
C MET A 169 -2.38 1.39 -17.63
N CYS A 170 -1.09 1.36 -17.30
CA CYS A 170 -0.34 2.53 -16.86
C CYS A 170 -0.23 3.59 -17.96
N ALA A 171 -0.04 3.20 -19.23
CA ALA A 171 -0.03 4.14 -20.34
C ALA A 171 -1.38 4.85 -20.52
N VAL A 172 -2.49 4.12 -20.39
CA VAL A 172 -3.84 4.71 -20.37
C VAL A 172 -4.00 5.64 -19.17
N GLN A 173 -3.51 5.25 -17.99
CA GLN A 173 -3.55 6.06 -16.78
C GLN A 173 -2.84 7.41 -16.97
N ILE A 174 -1.65 7.43 -17.60
CA ILE A 174 -0.96 8.69 -17.94
C ILE A 174 -1.87 9.59 -18.79
N GLY A 175 -2.57 9.03 -19.78
CA GLY A 175 -3.55 9.75 -20.58
C GLY A 175 -4.68 10.39 -19.75
N THR A 176 -5.07 9.79 -18.63
CA THR A 176 -6.07 10.36 -17.70
C THR A 176 -5.50 11.44 -16.78
N LEU A 177 -4.19 11.35 -16.47
CA LEU A 177 -3.47 12.28 -15.60
C LEU A 177 -3.05 13.56 -16.33
N LEU A 178 -2.60 13.47 -17.59
CA LEU A 178 -2.13 14.63 -18.38
C LEU A 178 -3.12 15.81 -18.40
N PRO A 179 -4.44 15.58 -18.54
CA PRO A 179 -5.43 16.65 -18.57
C PRO A 179 -5.81 17.22 -17.19
N LEU A 180 -5.33 16.65 -16.08
CA LEU A 180 -5.54 17.21 -14.75
C LEU A 180 -4.87 18.58 -14.64
N ARG A 181 -5.44 19.45 -13.81
CA ARG A 181 -4.83 20.73 -13.46
C ARG A 181 -4.09 20.59 -12.12
N GLU A 182 -2.88 21.13 -12.05
CA GLU A 182 -2.16 21.28 -10.79
C GLU A 182 -2.83 22.34 -9.93
N VAL A 183 -2.93 22.08 -8.62
CA VAL A 183 -3.54 22.98 -7.65
C VAL A 183 -2.70 23.01 -6.38
N TYR A 184 -2.30 24.21 -5.97
CA TYR A 184 -1.62 24.44 -4.70
C TYR A 184 -2.57 25.15 -3.72
N ALA A 185 -2.82 24.58 -2.54
CA ALA A 185 -3.49 25.30 -1.48
C ALA A 185 -2.60 26.45 -0.97
N GLY A 186 -2.91 27.68 -1.39
CA GLY A 186 -2.18 28.89 -0.98
C GLY A 186 -2.19 30.03 -1.98
N ASP A 187 -2.80 29.86 -3.16
CA ASP A 187 -2.82 30.90 -4.20
C ASP A 187 -3.85 32.01 -3.91
N GLY A 188 -3.60 32.75 -2.84
CA GLY A 188 -3.98 34.15 -2.69
C GLY A 188 -2.69 34.95 -2.68
N ASN A 189 -2.26 35.43 -3.85
CA ASN A 189 -1.16 36.37 -4.07
C ASN A 189 0.17 36.02 -3.37
N ASN A 190 1.05 35.29 -4.06
CA ASN A 190 2.51 35.57 -4.15
C ASN A 190 3.26 34.38 -4.76
N VAL A 191 2.97 34.03 -6.01
CA VAL A 191 4.02 33.42 -6.84
C VAL A 191 4.70 34.57 -7.56
N SER A 192 5.64 35.20 -6.87
CA SER A 192 6.57 36.12 -7.50
C SER A 192 7.32 35.38 -8.59
N GLU A 193 7.11 35.80 -9.83
CA GLU A 193 8.04 35.62 -10.94
C GLU A 193 9.42 36.12 -10.47
N GLY A 194 10.32 35.22 -10.09
CA GLY A 194 11.59 35.66 -9.54
C GLY A 194 12.48 34.60 -8.93
N SER A 195 12.85 33.57 -9.70
CA SER A 195 14.17 32.93 -9.51
C SER A 195 14.53 32.05 -10.69
N LYS A 196 15.19 32.66 -11.69
CA LYS A 196 16.20 31.95 -12.49
C LYS A 196 17.40 31.67 -11.58
N ALA A 197 17.25 30.73 -10.67
CA ALA A 197 18.32 30.27 -9.79
C ALA A 197 19.15 29.19 -10.51
N ASN A 198 20.46 29.43 -10.54
CA ASN A 198 21.49 28.57 -11.13
C ASN A 198 21.29 27.09 -10.73
N GLY A 199 21.15 26.17 -11.69
CA GLY A 199 20.71 24.78 -11.45
C GLY A 199 21.55 23.96 -10.45
N LYS A 200 22.81 24.36 -10.23
CA LYS A 200 23.70 23.76 -9.20
C LYS A 200 23.26 24.10 -7.77
N ASN A 201 22.68 25.28 -7.54
CA ASN A 201 22.20 25.71 -6.22
C ASN A 201 20.87 25.03 -5.85
N ILE A 202 20.04 24.67 -6.84
CA ILE A 202 18.75 23.99 -6.61
C ILE A 202 18.99 22.56 -6.11
N ALA A 203 19.90 21.80 -6.75
CA ALA A 203 20.20 20.44 -6.33
C ALA A 203 20.83 20.38 -4.93
N GLY A 204 21.78 21.28 -4.62
CA GLY A 204 22.37 21.38 -3.28
C GLY A 204 21.34 21.77 -2.21
N ASN A 205 20.46 22.72 -2.52
CA ASN A 205 19.38 23.12 -1.61
C ASN A 205 18.34 22.01 -1.42
N LEU A 206 18.03 21.23 -2.47
CA LEU A 206 17.11 20.10 -2.42
C LEU A 206 17.67 18.97 -1.55
N ILE A 207 18.92 18.56 -1.76
CA ILE A 207 19.60 17.54 -0.95
C ILE A 207 19.67 18.00 0.52
N GLY A 208 20.02 19.26 0.75
CA GLY A 208 20.03 19.85 2.08
C GLY A 208 18.64 19.89 2.73
N SER A 209 17.58 20.16 1.96
CA SER A 209 16.19 20.18 2.43
C SER A 209 15.71 18.77 2.80
N ILE A 210 15.94 17.79 1.93
CA ILE A 210 15.63 16.37 2.18
C ILE A 210 16.36 15.89 3.43
N GLY A 211 17.66 16.17 3.56
CA GLY A 211 18.43 15.80 4.74
C GLY A 211 17.88 16.42 6.03
N LYS A 212 17.51 17.71 6.00
CA LYS A 212 16.94 18.41 7.17
C LYS A 212 15.57 17.85 7.56
N GLU A 213 14.66 17.66 6.61
CA GLU A 213 13.33 17.10 6.87
C GLU A 213 13.43 15.63 7.31
N PHE A 214 14.38 14.86 6.77
CA PHE A 214 14.64 13.49 7.22
C PHE A 214 15.07 13.47 8.70
N VAL A 215 16.06 14.28 9.08
CA VAL A 215 16.54 14.38 10.46
C VAL A 215 15.41 14.86 11.39
N LYS A 216 14.61 15.82 10.95
CA LYS A 216 13.46 16.34 11.70
C LYS A 216 12.40 15.28 11.91
N CYS A 217 11.95 14.60 10.85
CA CYS A 217 10.96 13.52 10.93
C CYS A 217 11.44 12.37 11.83
N PHE A 218 12.72 11.99 11.72
CA PHE A 218 13.31 10.97 12.58
C PHE A 218 13.34 11.42 14.05
N ALA A 219 13.73 12.67 14.32
CA ALA A 219 13.74 13.23 15.67
C ALA A 219 12.32 13.34 16.27
N GLU A 220 11.34 13.78 15.48
CA GLU A 220 9.93 13.84 15.86
C GLU A 220 9.39 12.45 16.19
N SER A 221 9.65 11.46 15.33
CA SER A 221 9.28 10.05 15.55
C SER A 221 9.89 9.49 16.83
N LEU A 222 11.19 9.72 17.06
CA LEU A 222 11.86 9.26 18.27
C LEU A 222 11.33 9.96 19.54
N SER A 223 11.00 11.26 19.42
CA SER A 223 10.39 12.01 20.51
C SER A 223 8.98 11.51 20.84
N PHE A 224 8.19 11.17 19.81
CA PHE A 224 6.86 10.62 19.92
C PHE A 224 6.91 9.25 20.60
N ILE A 225 7.86 8.39 20.20
CA ILE A 225 8.07 7.08 20.81
C ILE A 225 8.30 7.17 22.32
N LYS A 226 9.08 8.18 22.76
CA LYS A 226 9.39 8.38 24.18
C LYS A 226 8.22 8.94 24.97
N LYS A 227 7.44 9.86 24.40
CA LYS A 227 6.34 10.55 25.07
C LYS A 227 5.05 9.73 25.11
N GLU A 228 4.70 9.08 24.01
CA GLU A 228 3.40 8.44 23.80
C GLU A 228 3.49 6.90 23.86
N ARG A 229 4.08 6.37 24.94
CA ARG A 229 4.36 4.92 25.08
C ARG A 229 3.15 4.02 24.85
N LYS A 230 1.97 4.43 25.35
CA LYS A 230 0.73 3.66 25.20
C LYS A 230 0.29 3.60 23.73
N THR A 231 0.36 4.73 23.03
CA THR A 231 0.05 4.84 21.60
C THR A 231 1.00 3.98 20.79
N MET A 232 2.30 4.06 21.06
CA MET A 232 3.29 3.23 20.38
C MET A 232 3.06 1.74 20.60
N LEU A 233 2.70 1.33 21.82
CA LEU A 233 2.41 -0.07 22.10
C LEU A 233 1.20 -0.55 21.27
N LEU A 234 0.16 0.27 21.14
CA LEU A 234 -1.00 -0.05 20.30
C LEU A 234 -0.60 -0.18 18.82
N MET A 235 0.17 0.78 18.31
CA MET A 235 0.63 0.78 16.90
C MET A 235 1.55 -0.41 16.62
N LEU A 236 2.57 -0.65 17.45
CA LEU A 236 3.48 -1.79 17.29
C LEU A 236 2.75 -3.13 17.38
N SER A 237 1.80 -3.27 18.30
CA SER A 237 1.02 -4.50 18.44
C SER A 237 0.13 -4.75 17.22
N ASN A 238 -0.53 -3.70 16.72
CA ASN A 238 -1.35 -3.75 15.52
C ASN A 238 -0.51 -4.09 14.29
N SER A 239 0.59 -3.37 14.08
CA SER A 239 1.51 -3.60 12.95
C SER A 239 2.18 -4.97 13.00
N LEU A 240 2.50 -5.50 14.18
CA LEU A 240 3.09 -6.83 14.32
C LEU A 240 2.11 -7.93 13.88
N VAL A 241 0.88 -7.87 14.38
CA VAL A 241 -0.15 -8.85 14.04
C VAL A 241 -0.54 -8.76 12.58
N GLY A 242 -0.75 -7.54 12.07
CA GLY A 242 -1.05 -7.30 10.65
C GLY A 242 0.09 -7.72 9.72
N ALA A 243 1.36 -7.57 10.12
CA ALA A 243 2.49 -8.06 9.32
C ALA A 243 2.47 -9.58 9.20
N VAL A 244 2.14 -10.31 10.27
CA VAL A 244 2.03 -11.77 10.22
C VAL A 244 0.84 -12.20 9.36
N ASP A 245 -0.30 -11.52 9.45
CA ASP A 245 -1.48 -11.77 8.60
C ASP A 245 -1.17 -11.54 7.11
N ILE A 246 -0.57 -10.40 6.77
CA ILE A 246 -0.19 -10.07 5.40
C ILE A 246 0.79 -11.11 4.84
N LEU A 247 1.81 -11.50 5.61
CA LEU A 247 2.78 -12.52 5.18
C LEU A 247 2.13 -13.90 5.02
N LEU A 248 1.19 -14.27 5.89
CA LEU A 248 0.39 -15.48 5.75
C LEU A 248 -0.39 -15.46 4.41
N LEU A 249 -1.13 -14.38 4.14
CA LEU A 249 -1.91 -14.25 2.90
C LEU A 249 -1.01 -14.24 1.66
N PHE A 250 0.14 -13.56 1.72
CA PHE A 250 1.13 -13.53 0.65
C PHE A 250 1.63 -14.94 0.32
N PHE A 251 2.09 -15.71 1.30
CA PHE A 251 2.62 -17.04 1.03
C PHE A 251 1.55 -18.09 0.72
N LEU A 252 0.31 -17.88 1.17
CA LEU A 252 -0.84 -18.67 0.71
C LEU A 252 -1.06 -18.54 -0.81
N GLN A 253 -0.71 -17.41 -1.44
CA GLN A 253 -0.75 -17.30 -2.92
C GLN A 253 0.13 -18.34 -3.60
N ALA A 254 1.30 -18.64 -3.04
CA ALA A 254 2.25 -19.61 -3.59
C ALA A 254 1.97 -21.05 -3.15
N LYS A 255 1.41 -21.25 -1.95
CA LYS A 255 1.18 -22.59 -1.40
C LYS A 255 -0.16 -23.21 -1.80
N LEU A 256 -1.21 -22.42 -2.01
CA LEU A 256 -2.51 -22.96 -2.41
C LEU A 256 -2.46 -23.77 -3.73
N PRO A 257 -1.75 -23.33 -4.80
CA PRO A 257 -1.55 -24.16 -5.98
C PRO A 257 -0.85 -25.49 -5.67
N LYS A 258 0.16 -25.49 -4.79
CA LYS A 258 0.89 -26.71 -4.37
C LYS A 258 0.03 -27.66 -3.53
N ALA A 259 -0.91 -27.11 -2.77
CA ALA A 259 -1.91 -27.86 -2.01
C ALA A 259 -3.05 -28.43 -2.87
N GLY A 260 -3.02 -28.20 -4.19
CA GLY A 260 -3.97 -28.78 -5.15
C GLY A 260 -5.15 -27.88 -5.52
N VAL A 261 -5.09 -26.57 -5.26
CA VAL A 261 -6.09 -25.62 -5.82
C VAL A 261 -5.93 -25.58 -7.35
N PRO A 262 -7.02 -25.80 -8.12
CA PRO A 262 -6.97 -25.65 -9.57
C PRO A 262 -6.55 -24.24 -9.98
N ASP A 263 -5.75 -24.09 -11.03
CA ASP A 263 -5.22 -22.79 -11.48
C ASP A 263 -6.32 -21.74 -11.70
N GLY A 264 -7.44 -22.14 -12.34
CA GLY A 264 -8.59 -21.26 -12.56
C GLY A 264 -9.36 -20.87 -11.29
N ALA A 265 -9.18 -21.61 -10.19
CA ALA A 265 -9.82 -21.38 -8.90
C ALA A 265 -8.96 -20.54 -7.94
N LEU A 266 -7.67 -20.32 -8.23
CA LEU A 266 -6.76 -19.60 -7.34
C LEU A 266 -7.29 -18.18 -7.01
N GLY A 267 -7.72 -17.44 -8.02
CA GLY A 267 -8.25 -16.09 -7.81
C GLY A 267 -9.48 -16.06 -6.91
N PHE A 268 -10.37 -17.04 -7.05
CA PHE A 268 -11.53 -17.20 -6.16
C PHE A 268 -11.13 -17.58 -4.74
N ALA A 269 -10.11 -18.42 -4.57
CA ALA A 269 -9.60 -18.80 -3.26
C ALA A 269 -9.00 -17.59 -2.53
N LEU A 270 -8.18 -16.79 -3.22
CA LEU A 270 -7.61 -15.55 -2.68
C LEU A 270 -8.69 -14.52 -2.34
N PHE A 271 -9.63 -14.30 -3.25
CA PHE A 271 -10.75 -13.39 -3.04
C PHE A 271 -11.61 -13.81 -1.84
N PHE A 272 -11.86 -15.11 -1.67
CA PHE A 272 -12.57 -15.63 -0.50
C PHE A 272 -11.86 -15.22 0.80
N MET A 273 -10.54 -15.40 0.89
CA MET A 273 -9.77 -15.02 2.09
C MET A 273 -9.88 -13.51 2.38
N GLU A 274 -9.76 -12.65 1.36
CA GLU A 274 -9.91 -11.19 1.51
C GLU A 274 -11.31 -10.77 2.00
N MET A 275 -12.37 -11.53 1.67
CA MET A 275 -13.71 -11.27 2.20
C MET A 275 -13.79 -11.43 3.72
N GLY A 276 -12.88 -12.22 4.32
CA GLY A 276 -12.70 -12.27 5.76
C GLY A 276 -12.51 -10.87 6.34
N GLY A 277 -11.54 -10.12 5.80
CA GLY A 277 -11.22 -8.76 6.27
C GLY A 277 -12.39 -7.80 6.17
N VAL A 278 -13.08 -7.78 5.02
CA VAL A 278 -14.28 -6.95 4.81
C VAL A 278 -15.37 -7.24 5.85
N LEU A 279 -15.59 -8.51 6.16
CA LEU A 279 -16.56 -8.93 7.17
C LEU A 279 -16.10 -8.57 8.58
N GLY A 280 -14.81 -8.71 8.87
CA GLY A 280 -14.17 -8.32 10.14
C GLY A 280 -14.33 -6.84 10.45
N ALA A 281 -13.92 -5.99 9.50
CA ALA A 281 -14.05 -4.54 9.56
C ALA A 281 -15.50 -4.09 9.81
N ARG A 282 -16.49 -4.79 9.23
CA ARG A 282 -17.92 -4.49 9.47
C ARG A 282 -18.43 -5.01 10.81
N MET A 283 -18.00 -6.21 11.21
CA MET A 283 -18.48 -6.85 12.44
C MET A 283 -18.03 -6.08 13.68
N ILE A 284 -16.79 -5.60 13.71
CA ILE A 284 -16.24 -4.92 14.88
C ILE A 284 -16.99 -3.62 15.23
N LEU A 285 -17.58 -2.95 14.22
CA LEU A 285 -18.43 -1.76 14.40
C LEU A 285 -19.73 -2.07 15.16
N LYS A 286 -20.24 -3.30 15.08
CA LYS A 286 -21.39 -3.79 15.86
C LYS A 286 -20.96 -4.20 17.28
N CYS A 287 -19.73 -4.68 17.44
CA CYS A 287 -19.17 -5.15 18.71
C CYS A 287 -18.51 -4.03 19.54
N LYS A 288 -19.17 -2.87 19.71
CA LYS A 288 -18.58 -1.70 20.40
C LYS A 288 -18.18 -1.94 21.87
N LYS A 289 -18.80 -2.93 22.53
CA LYS A 289 -18.55 -3.27 23.95
C LYS A 289 -17.27 -4.09 24.18
N LEU A 290 -16.68 -4.67 23.13
CA LEU A 290 -15.46 -5.46 23.28
C LEU A 290 -14.27 -4.56 23.61
N ARG A 291 -13.54 -4.92 24.67
CA ARG A 291 -12.30 -4.22 25.06
C ARG A 291 -11.20 -4.52 24.05
N TYR A 292 -10.34 -3.54 23.78
CA TYR A 292 -9.20 -3.68 22.87
C TYR A 292 -8.37 -4.94 23.14
N LYS A 293 -8.01 -5.20 24.40
CA LYS A 293 -7.21 -6.37 24.80
C LYS A 293 -7.83 -7.70 24.36
N ASN A 294 -9.15 -7.81 24.38
CA ASN A 294 -9.86 -9.03 23.99
C ASN A 294 -9.87 -9.18 22.47
N VAL A 295 -10.07 -8.07 21.74
CA VAL A 295 -9.98 -8.06 20.28
C VAL A 295 -8.57 -8.45 19.85
N PHE A 296 -7.55 -7.81 20.42
CA PHE A 296 -6.15 -8.12 20.15
C PHE A 296 -5.80 -9.59 20.45
N ALA A 297 -6.21 -10.13 21.60
CA ALA A 297 -5.94 -11.53 21.95
C ALA A 297 -6.63 -12.50 20.99
N ALA A 298 -7.87 -12.21 20.58
CA ALA A 298 -8.59 -13.00 19.58
C ALA A 298 -7.91 -12.94 18.21
N THR A 299 -7.46 -11.76 17.77
CA THR A 299 -6.72 -11.60 16.52
C THR A 299 -5.39 -12.33 16.55
N ALA A 300 -4.58 -12.16 17.59
CA ALA A 300 -3.33 -12.89 17.74
C ALA A 300 -3.56 -14.42 17.70
N LEU A 301 -4.61 -14.91 18.34
CA LEU A 301 -4.99 -16.33 18.29
C LEU A 301 -5.39 -16.77 16.87
N PHE A 302 -6.25 -16.02 16.17
CA PHE A 302 -6.72 -16.40 14.84
C PHE A 302 -5.63 -16.28 13.76
N VAL A 303 -4.76 -15.30 13.85
CA VAL A 303 -3.59 -15.19 12.97
C VAL A 303 -2.62 -16.35 13.21
N LEU A 304 -2.30 -16.67 14.47
CA LEU A 304 -1.48 -17.85 14.80
C LEU A 304 -2.14 -19.15 14.33
N LEU A 305 -3.45 -19.29 14.52
CA LEU A 305 -4.21 -20.44 14.00
C LEU A 305 -4.13 -20.48 12.47
N GLY A 306 -4.24 -19.35 11.79
CA GLY A 306 -4.07 -19.25 10.34
C GLY A 306 -2.71 -19.78 9.88
N VAL A 307 -1.63 -19.39 10.56
CA VAL A 307 -0.27 -19.92 10.30
C VAL A 307 -0.18 -21.43 10.53
N LEU A 308 -0.83 -21.96 11.57
CA LEU A 308 -0.85 -23.40 11.83
C LEU A 308 -1.66 -24.17 10.78
N LEU A 309 -2.84 -23.65 10.42
CA LEU A 309 -3.74 -24.26 9.43
C LEU A 309 -3.16 -24.23 8.02
N GLU A 310 -2.30 -23.27 7.73
CA GLU A 310 -1.52 -23.21 6.50
C GLU A 310 -0.70 -24.51 6.29
N HIS A 311 -0.04 -25.02 7.34
CA HIS A 311 0.78 -26.25 7.27
C HIS A 311 -0.04 -27.55 7.16
N SER A 312 -1.39 -27.48 7.08
CA SER A 312 -2.23 -28.67 6.97
C SER A 312 -2.09 -29.39 5.62
N GLY A 313 -1.65 -28.69 4.57
CA GLY A 313 -1.59 -29.19 3.20
C GLY A 313 -2.95 -29.41 2.52
N VAL A 314 -4.06 -29.15 3.22
CA VAL A 314 -5.42 -29.24 2.68
C VAL A 314 -5.89 -27.84 2.33
N TYR A 315 -5.97 -27.51 1.04
CA TYR A 315 -6.22 -26.13 0.60
C TYR A 315 -7.48 -25.48 1.21
N MET A 316 -8.55 -26.24 1.45
CA MET A 316 -9.77 -25.71 2.07
C MET A 316 -9.53 -25.23 3.51
N VAL A 317 -8.70 -25.96 4.26
CA VAL A 317 -8.33 -25.63 5.65
C VAL A 317 -7.40 -24.42 5.66
N MET A 318 -6.45 -24.37 4.73
CA MET A 318 -5.55 -23.23 4.55
C MET A 318 -6.32 -21.95 4.20
N MET A 319 -7.29 -22.04 3.28
CA MET A 319 -8.19 -20.93 2.92
C MET A 319 -9.02 -20.45 4.11
N LEU A 320 -9.55 -21.37 4.93
CA LEU A 320 -10.28 -21.00 6.13
C LEU A 320 -9.36 -20.29 7.14
N GLY A 321 -8.11 -20.75 7.29
CA GLY A 321 -7.09 -20.10 8.10
C GLY A 321 -6.82 -18.67 7.65
N GLY A 322 -6.55 -18.46 6.36
CA GLY A 322 -6.35 -17.11 5.79
C GLY A 322 -7.58 -16.21 5.93
N PHE A 323 -8.80 -16.75 5.74
CA PHE A 323 -10.03 -16.00 5.97
C PHE A 323 -10.18 -15.53 7.42
N LEU A 324 -9.93 -16.41 8.40
CA LEU A 324 -10.07 -16.09 9.82
C LEU A 324 -9.01 -15.09 10.29
N ALA A 325 -7.78 -15.24 9.79
CA ALA A 325 -6.69 -14.31 10.05
C ALA A 325 -7.06 -12.90 9.54
N ALA A 326 -7.41 -12.78 8.25
CA ALA A 326 -7.82 -11.53 7.63
C ALA A 326 -9.04 -10.89 8.33
N PHE A 327 -10.05 -11.70 8.67
CA PHE A 327 -11.23 -11.24 9.43
C PHE A 327 -10.83 -10.60 10.75
N SER A 328 -9.93 -11.25 11.47
CA SER A 328 -9.53 -10.79 12.79
C SER A 328 -8.60 -9.59 12.74
N ASP A 329 -7.75 -9.49 11.71
CA ASP A 329 -6.79 -8.41 11.53
C ASP A 329 -7.49 -7.10 11.14
N ASP A 330 -8.33 -7.10 10.10
CA ASP A 330 -9.10 -5.91 9.70
C ASP A 330 -10.04 -5.44 10.84
N ALA A 331 -10.58 -6.36 11.64
CA ALA A 331 -11.34 -6.01 12.83
C ALA A 331 -10.47 -5.27 13.88
N LEU A 332 -9.25 -5.76 14.12
CA LEU A 332 -8.29 -5.12 15.00
C LEU A 332 -7.85 -3.75 14.44
N GLN A 333 -7.54 -3.67 13.14
CA GLN A 333 -7.11 -2.45 12.46
C GLN A 333 -8.17 -1.34 12.59
N VAL A 334 -9.44 -1.64 12.28
CA VAL A 334 -10.53 -0.66 12.44
C VAL A 334 -10.66 -0.21 13.91
N ARG A 335 -10.51 -1.12 14.86
CA ARG A 335 -10.55 -0.79 16.29
C ARG A 335 -9.38 0.11 16.69
N THR A 336 -8.17 -0.24 16.27
CA THR A 336 -6.94 0.53 16.53
C THR A 336 -7.09 1.94 15.96
N ASN A 337 -7.49 2.06 14.69
CA ASN A 337 -7.66 3.34 14.00
C ASN A 337 -8.69 4.24 14.69
N THR A 338 -9.81 3.68 15.14
CA THR A 338 -10.82 4.45 15.89
C THR A 338 -10.23 5.01 17.20
N ILE A 339 -9.52 4.17 17.98
CA ILE A 339 -8.92 4.60 19.24
C ILE A 339 -7.86 5.68 19.00
N LEU A 340 -6.98 5.48 18.01
CA LEU A 340 -5.92 6.44 17.73
C LEU A 340 -6.48 7.78 17.21
N GLN A 341 -7.54 7.76 16.40
CA GLN A 341 -8.19 8.98 15.91
C GLN A 341 -8.89 9.78 17.01
N ASP A 342 -9.36 9.11 18.06
CA ASP A 342 -9.96 9.74 19.25
C ASP A 342 -8.89 10.31 20.20
N MET A 343 -7.69 9.72 20.21
CA MET A 343 -6.57 10.16 21.06
C MET A 343 -5.90 11.44 20.56
N PHE A 344 -5.91 11.71 19.25
CA PHE A 344 -5.16 12.81 18.64
C PHE A 344 -6.06 13.79 17.85
N PRO A 345 -5.86 15.11 18.02
CA PRO A 345 -6.57 16.11 17.24
C PRO A 345 -6.24 15.98 15.74
N SER A 346 -7.17 16.41 14.88
CA SER A 346 -7.06 16.22 13.41
C SER A 346 -5.74 16.71 12.81
N LYS A 347 -5.11 17.73 13.39
CA LYS A 347 -3.82 18.28 12.94
C LYS A 347 -2.63 17.31 13.10
N GLN A 348 -2.71 16.35 14.02
CA GLN A 348 -1.63 15.39 14.31
C GLN A 348 -1.86 14.02 13.65
N ARG A 349 -2.99 13.82 12.96
CA ARG A 349 -3.34 12.54 12.32
C ARG A 349 -2.39 12.15 11.20
N ALA A 350 -1.89 13.12 10.42
CA ALA A 350 -0.92 12.84 9.37
C ALA A 350 0.39 12.27 9.94
N THR A 351 0.88 12.83 11.05
CA THR A 351 2.06 12.32 11.77
C THR A 351 1.82 10.91 12.30
N LEU A 352 0.64 10.64 12.87
CA LEU A 352 0.27 9.31 13.35
C LEU A 352 0.31 8.27 12.22
N ILE A 353 -0.27 8.58 11.05
CA ILE A 353 -0.30 7.69 9.89
C ILE A 353 1.12 7.40 9.38
N SER A 354 1.99 8.41 9.31
CA SER A 354 3.38 8.20 8.90
C SER A 354 4.15 7.34 9.91
N ILE A 355 3.94 7.55 11.21
CA ILE A 355 4.54 6.68 12.25
C ILE A 355 4.02 5.24 12.12
N GLU A 356 2.73 5.04 11.82
CA GLU A 356 2.16 3.71 11.59
C GLU A 356 2.84 3.01 10.41
N SER A 357 2.91 3.68 9.26
CA SER A 357 3.62 3.22 8.05
C SER A 357 5.08 2.87 8.34
N PHE A 358 5.77 3.74 9.08
CA PHE A 358 7.15 3.53 9.50
C PHE A 358 7.29 2.28 10.36
N THR A 359 6.46 2.13 11.40
CA THR A 359 6.50 0.97 12.30
C THR A 359 6.17 -0.33 11.57
N PHE A 360 5.19 -0.30 10.67
CA PHE A 360 4.83 -1.46 9.85
C PHE A 360 5.97 -1.87 8.93
N SER A 361 6.58 -0.92 8.21
CA SER A 361 7.70 -1.21 7.32
C SER A 361 8.93 -1.74 8.06
N MET A 362 9.26 -1.20 9.24
CA MET A 362 10.33 -1.73 10.10
C MET A 362 10.10 -3.18 10.51
N ILE A 363 8.86 -3.53 10.86
CA ILE A 363 8.49 -4.90 11.21
C ILE A 363 8.60 -5.80 9.97
N MET A 364 8.06 -5.37 8.83
CA MET A 364 8.09 -6.14 7.58
C MET A 364 9.52 -6.42 7.08
N ILE A 365 10.46 -5.48 7.26
CA ILE A 365 11.87 -5.69 6.89
C ILE A 365 12.49 -6.88 7.63
N VAL A 366 12.10 -7.09 8.89
CA VAL A 366 12.61 -8.20 9.70
C VAL A 366 11.78 -9.47 9.49
N LEU A 367 10.45 -9.35 9.42
CA LEU A 367 9.57 -10.51 9.37
C LEU A 367 9.47 -11.15 7.99
N SER A 368 9.54 -10.40 6.90
CA SER A 368 9.37 -10.96 5.55
C SER A 368 10.35 -12.11 5.23
N PRO A 369 11.67 -12.00 5.47
CA PRO A 369 12.59 -13.10 5.19
C PRO A 369 12.45 -14.22 6.22
N LEU A 370 12.18 -13.90 7.50
CA LEU A 370 11.95 -14.91 8.54
C LEU A 370 10.71 -15.76 8.26
N ALA A 371 9.62 -15.11 7.87
CA ALA A 371 8.41 -15.79 7.44
C ALA A 371 8.69 -16.62 6.18
N GLY A 372 9.48 -16.11 5.23
CA GLY A 372 9.95 -16.92 4.10
C GLY A 372 10.60 -18.24 4.52
N VAL A 373 11.38 -18.27 5.60
CA VAL A 373 11.94 -19.51 6.19
C VAL A 373 10.84 -20.38 6.80
N VAL A 374 10.02 -19.81 7.70
CA VAL A 374 8.97 -20.54 8.43
C VAL A 374 7.99 -21.22 7.46
N PHE A 375 7.48 -20.45 6.49
CA PHE A 375 6.54 -20.96 5.50
C PHE A 375 7.23 -21.86 4.45
N SER A 376 8.57 -21.88 4.34
CA SER A 376 9.21 -22.87 3.47
C SER A 376 9.10 -24.30 4.01
N TRP A 377 8.83 -24.44 5.31
CA TRP A 377 8.66 -25.74 5.95
C TRP A 377 7.21 -26.19 5.70
N TRP A 378 7.06 -27.49 5.40
CA TRP A 378 5.80 -28.13 5.09
C TRP A 378 5.59 -29.29 6.04
#